data_AF-A0A1Q4WE36-F1
#
_entry.id   AF-A0A1Q4WE36-F1
#
_cell.length_a   1.000
_cell.length_b   1.000
_cell.length_c   1.000
_cell.angle_alpha   90.00
_cell.angle_beta   90.00
_cell.angle_gamma   90.00
#
_symmetry.space_group_name_H-M   'P 1'
#
loop_
_entity.id
_entity.type
_entity.pdbx_description
1 polymer ?
#
loop_
_entity_poly.entity_id
_entity_poly.type
_entity_poly.pdbx_seq_one_letter_code
_entity_poly.pdbx_strand_id
1 'polypeptide(L)'
;MRTTGTVDRSALPAVDGLREGRPDDVGWMDRLDRDLRGAGRGPDHGRLLGTHRLVVSRDRTAPGYVYLDERGRAVLLAARRTGTARRLLWEAPAASYGDTLVNCITTPNEWAVDIGLAAGLIIGQEGYLAVRGMPVPAPHLADGHFL
;
A
#
# COMPACT_ATOMS: atom_id res chain seq x y z
N MET A 1 -9.55 6.35 -8.18
CA MET A 1 -8.50 6.96 -9.02
C MET A 1 -7.30 6.01 -9.05
N ARG A 2 -6.46 6.08 -10.08
CA ARG A 2 -5.25 5.27 -10.20
C ARG A 2 -4.12 6.06 -10.85
N THR A 3 -2.89 5.58 -10.72
CA THR A 3 -1.76 5.99 -11.56
C THR A 3 -1.12 4.77 -12.21
N THR A 4 -0.77 4.85 -13.50
CA THR A 4 -0.26 3.70 -14.28
C THR A 4 0.82 4.14 -15.28
N GLY A 5 1.69 3.21 -15.66
CA GLY A 5 2.70 3.40 -16.70
C GLY A 5 4.06 2.81 -16.33
N THR A 6 5.08 3.20 -17.08
CA THR A 6 6.48 2.81 -16.84
C THR A 6 7.13 3.73 -15.82
N VAL A 7 7.82 3.16 -14.84
CA VAL A 7 8.53 3.92 -13.80
C VAL A 7 9.76 4.62 -14.39
N ASP A 8 9.89 5.92 -14.14
CA ASP A 8 11.16 6.64 -14.28
C ASP A 8 12.11 6.25 -13.15
N ARG A 9 13.09 5.40 -13.48
CA ARG A 9 14.07 4.89 -12.50
C ARG A 9 15.00 5.97 -11.96
N SER A 10 15.19 7.07 -12.68
CA SER A 10 16.05 8.17 -12.23
C SER A 10 15.40 9.02 -11.13
N ALA A 11 14.07 8.96 -11.02
CA ALA A 11 13.28 9.69 -10.04
C ALA A 11 13.06 8.93 -8.72
N LEU A 12 13.52 7.68 -8.63
CA LEU A 12 13.33 6.84 -7.44
C LEU A 12 14.16 7.34 -6.25
N PRO A 13 13.54 7.66 -5.11
CA PRO A 13 14.29 8.03 -3.91
C PRO A 13 14.92 6.80 -3.25
N ALA A 14 15.99 7.00 -2.50
CA ALA A 14 16.43 6.02 -1.53
C ALA A 14 15.43 5.95 -0.37
N VAL A 15 14.94 4.75 -0.06
CA VAL A 15 14.02 4.51 1.06
C VAL A 15 14.71 3.66 2.11
N ASP A 16 14.64 4.09 3.36
CA ASP A 16 15.22 3.42 4.52
C ASP A 16 14.14 3.00 5.54
N GLY A 17 14.56 2.23 6.55
CA GLY A 17 13.68 1.83 7.66
C GLY A 17 12.61 0.80 7.31
N LEU A 18 12.73 0.14 6.15
CA LEU A 18 11.87 -0.94 5.67
C LEU A 18 12.64 -2.28 5.69
N ARG A 19 11.89 -3.37 5.82
CA ARG A 19 12.44 -4.73 5.71
C ARG A 19 11.43 -5.71 5.14
N GLU A 20 11.91 -6.85 4.66
CA GLU A 20 11.06 -8.01 4.36
C GLU A 20 10.24 -8.40 5.57
N GLY A 21 8.94 -8.57 5.38
CA GLY A 21 8.01 -9.08 6.36
C GLY A 21 8.05 -10.60 6.50
N ARG A 22 7.53 -11.09 7.61
CA ARG A 22 7.54 -12.51 7.97
C ARG A 22 6.17 -12.93 8.53
N PRO A 23 5.84 -14.23 8.60
CA PRO A 23 4.60 -14.70 9.22
C PRO A 23 4.36 -14.13 10.64
N ASP A 24 5.42 -13.96 11.43
CA ASP A 24 5.33 -13.38 12.79
C ASP A 24 4.90 -11.90 12.80
N ASP A 25 4.88 -11.22 11.65
CA ASP A 25 4.37 -9.85 11.53
C ASP A 25 2.83 -9.77 11.56
N VAL A 26 2.14 -10.86 11.21
CA VAL A 26 0.67 -10.88 11.04
C VAL A 26 -0.07 -10.39 12.28
N GLY A 27 0.37 -10.80 13.47
CA GLY A 27 -0.32 -10.45 14.71
C GLY A 27 -0.39 -8.95 15.01
N TRP A 28 0.63 -8.16 14.64
CA TRP A 28 0.57 -6.70 14.81
C TRP A 28 -0.08 -6.02 13.61
N MET A 29 0.05 -6.58 12.41
CA MET A 29 -0.61 -6.08 11.20
C MET A 29 -2.13 -6.14 11.36
N ASP A 30 -2.65 -7.26 11.88
CA ASP A 30 -4.09 -7.41 12.13
C ASP A 30 -4.62 -6.41 13.17
N ARG A 31 -3.81 -6.08 14.19
CA ARG A 31 -4.14 -5.00 15.14
C ARG A 31 -4.13 -3.64 14.47
N LEU A 32 -3.14 -3.35 13.63
CA LEU A 32 -3.07 -2.11 12.88
C LEU A 32 -4.29 -1.97 11.96
N ASP A 33 -4.71 -3.03 11.27
CA ASP A 33 -5.90 -3.00 10.42
C ASP A 33 -7.15 -2.72 11.24
N ARG A 34 -7.34 -3.39 12.38
CA ARG A 34 -8.47 -3.12 13.27
C ARG A 34 -8.52 -1.66 13.72
N ASP A 35 -7.37 -1.06 14.02
CA ASP A 35 -7.30 0.35 14.40
C ASP A 35 -7.62 1.31 13.24
N LEU A 36 -7.26 0.96 12.00
CA LEU A 36 -7.42 1.84 10.83
C LEU A 36 -8.78 1.69 10.12
N ARG A 37 -9.35 0.49 10.10
CA ARG A 37 -10.58 0.14 9.36
C ARG A 37 -11.67 -0.53 10.21
N GLY A 38 -11.46 -0.67 11.51
CA GLY A 38 -12.44 -1.24 12.46
C GLY A 38 -12.45 -2.77 12.51
N ALA A 39 -11.76 -3.46 11.60
CA ALA A 39 -11.64 -4.91 11.58
C ALA A 39 -10.26 -5.34 11.10
N GLY A 40 -9.72 -6.38 11.76
CA GLY A 40 -8.54 -7.08 11.26
C GLY A 40 -8.81 -7.79 9.93
N ARG A 41 -7.76 -8.24 9.25
CA ARG A 41 -7.86 -9.06 8.04
C ARG A 41 -7.87 -10.56 8.34
N GLY A 42 -7.38 -10.95 9.53
CA GLY A 42 -7.37 -12.33 9.99
C GLY A 42 -6.73 -13.29 8.97
N PRO A 43 -7.44 -14.33 8.50
CA PRO A 43 -6.89 -15.37 7.63
C PRO A 43 -6.39 -14.84 6.28
N ASP A 44 -6.87 -13.68 5.82
CA ASP A 44 -6.44 -13.10 4.55
C ASP A 44 -4.95 -12.78 4.53
N HIS A 45 -4.34 -12.46 5.68
CA HIS A 45 -2.90 -12.27 5.77
C HIS A 45 -2.11 -13.52 5.37
N GLY A 46 -2.60 -14.72 5.72
CA GLY A 46 -1.96 -15.98 5.34
C GLY A 46 -1.99 -16.20 3.83
N ARG A 47 -3.12 -15.90 3.20
CA ARG A 47 -3.27 -16.01 1.73
C ARG A 47 -2.43 -14.97 1.00
N LEU A 48 -2.39 -13.73 1.50
CA LEU A 48 -1.55 -12.66 0.96
C LEU A 48 -0.06 -13.03 1.06
N LEU A 49 0.41 -13.50 2.22
CA LEU A 49 1.80 -13.97 2.39
C LEU A 49 2.18 -15.13 1.47
N GLY A 50 1.24 -16.01 1.13
CA GLY A 50 1.50 -17.13 0.23
C GLY A 50 1.71 -16.74 -1.24
N THR A 51 1.37 -15.50 -1.61
CA THR A 51 1.31 -15.06 -3.03
C THR A 51 1.99 -13.72 -3.30
N HIS A 52 2.25 -12.93 -2.25
CA HIS A 52 2.76 -11.57 -2.36
C HIS A 52 3.99 -11.39 -1.48
N ARG A 53 4.93 -10.56 -1.94
CA ARG A 53 6.05 -10.10 -1.12
C ARG A 53 5.53 -9.12 -0.09
N LEU A 54 5.88 -9.32 1.17
CA LEU A 54 5.51 -8.41 2.26
C LEU A 54 6.70 -7.51 2.60
N VAL A 55 6.49 -6.21 2.63
CA VAL A 55 7.45 -5.25 3.18
C VAL A 55 6.83 -4.54 4.38
N VAL A 56 7.59 -4.37 5.45
CA VAL A 56 7.11 -3.78 6.71
C VAL A 56 8.03 -2.69 7.24
N SER A 57 7.43 -1.73 7.94
CA SER A 57 8.11 -0.81 8.85
C SER A 57 7.68 -1.14 10.28
N ARG A 58 8.65 -1.58 11.10
CA ARG A 58 8.42 -1.95 12.52
C ARG A 58 8.68 -0.81 13.50
N ASP A 59 8.79 0.43 13.03
CA ASP A 59 8.77 1.59 13.92
C ASP A 59 7.49 1.53 14.76
N ARG A 60 7.65 1.35 16.08
CA ARG A 60 6.52 1.17 17.00
C ARG A 60 5.62 2.40 17.06
N THR A 61 6.14 3.58 16.73
CA THR A 61 5.38 4.84 16.74
C THR A 61 4.67 5.09 15.42
N ALA A 62 5.13 4.47 14.34
CA ALA A 62 4.61 4.65 12.99
C ALA A 62 4.62 3.35 12.18
N PRO A 63 4.01 2.25 12.66
CA PRO A 63 4.09 0.96 11.99
C PRO A 63 3.31 0.98 10.68
N GLY A 64 3.71 0.13 9.74
CA GLY A 64 2.99 -0.06 8.50
C GLY A 64 3.52 -1.22 7.69
N TYR A 65 2.75 -1.64 6.70
CA TYR A 65 3.11 -2.70 5.79
C TYR A 65 2.54 -2.49 4.39
N VAL A 66 3.14 -3.14 3.41
CA VAL A 66 2.65 -3.25 2.03
C VAL A 66 2.85 -4.66 1.51
N TYR A 67 1.84 -5.19 0.82
CA TYR A 67 1.98 -6.38 -0.01
C TYR A 67 2.20 -5.97 -1.47
N LEU A 68 3.21 -6.57 -2.08
CA LEU A 68 3.56 -6.39 -3.48
C LEU A 68 3.29 -7.67 -4.26
N ASP A 69 2.67 -7.57 -5.44
CA ASP A 69 2.52 -8.70 -6.34
C ASP A 69 3.86 -9.10 -6.98
N GLU A 70 3.84 -10.17 -7.78
CA GLU A 70 5.01 -10.66 -8.54
C GLU A 70 5.60 -9.62 -9.51
N ARG A 71 4.83 -8.57 -9.87
CA ARG A 71 5.25 -7.47 -10.74
C ARG A 71 5.66 -6.23 -9.94
N GLY A 72 5.76 -6.34 -8.61
CA GLY A 72 6.13 -5.26 -7.69
C GLY A 72 5.03 -4.22 -7.47
N ARG A 73 3.77 -4.48 -7.84
CA ARG A 73 2.68 -3.50 -7.67
C ARG A 73 2.15 -3.56 -6.25
N ALA A 74 1.85 -2.38 -5.68
CA ALA A 74 1.20 -2.31 -4.38
C ALA A 74 -0.23 -2.85 -4.47
N VAL A 75 -0.45 -4.01 -3.87
CA VAL A 75 -1.76 -4.67 -3.81
C VAL A 75 -2.56 -4.16 -2.62
N LEU A 76 -1.87 -3.95 -1.50
CA LEU A 76 -2.49 -3.61 -0.24
C LEU A 76 -1.48 -2.89 0.64
N LEU A 77 -1.86 -1.72 1.16
CA LEU A 77 -1.01 -0.92 2.03
C LEU A 77 -1.81 -0.41 3.23
N ALA A 78 -1.22 -0.52 4.42
CA ALA A 78 -1.73 0.11 5.62
C ALA A 78 -0.59 0.64 6.48
N ALA A 79 -0.74 1.86 7.01
CA ALA A 79 0.24 2.43 7.93
C ALA A 79 -0.42 3.37 8.94
N ARG A 80 0.16 3.50 10.13
CA ARG A 80 -0.32 4.42 11.16
C ARG A 80 -0.15 5.88 10.77
N ARG A 81 0.89 6.19 9.98
CA ARG A 81 1.28 7.55 9.59
C ARG A 81 1.47 7.63 8.09
N THR A 82 1.02 8.71 7.48
CA THR A 82 1.20 8.97 6.05
C THR A 82 2.67 8.95 5.62
N GLY A 83 3.59 9.40 6.48
CA GLY A 83 5.03 9.31 6.19
C GLY A 83 5.53 7.86 6.00
N THR A 84 5.08 6.93 6.86
CA THR A 84 5.37 5.50 6.69
C THR A 84 4.67 4.93 5.46
N ALA A 85 3.42 5.33 5.21
CA ALA A 85 2.67 4.91 4.03
C ALA A 85 3.40 5.29 2.73
N ARG A 86 3.93 6.53 2.67
CA ARG A 86 4.71 7.02 1.53
C ARG A 86 5.99 6.23 1.30
N ARG A 87 6.76 5.97 2.38
CA ARG A 87 7.96 5.12 2.29
C ARG A 87 7.64 3.72 1.77
N LEU A 88 6.61 3.08 2.33
CA LEU A 88 6.17 1.76 1.88
C LEU A 88 5.68 1.77 0.42
N LEU A 89 4.97 2.82 0.00
CA LEU A 89 4.48 2.89 -1.39
C LEU A 89 5.63 3.03 -2.38
N TRP A 90 6.72 3.72 -2.04
CA TRP A 90 7.92 3.82 -2.89
C TRP A 90 8.61 2.49 -3.17
N GLU A 91 8.42 1.47 -2.31
CA GLU A 91 8.91 0.12 -2.59
C GLU A 91 8.23 -0.51 -3.81
N ALA A 92 6.99 -0.14 -4.11
CA ALA A 92 6.29 -0.68 -5.27
C ALA A 92 6.92 -0.27 -6.61
N PRO A 93 7.05 1.02 -6.96
CA PRO A 93 7.72 1.41 -8.20
C PRO A 93 9.20 0.97 -8.22
N ALA A 94 9.88 0.93 -7.07
CA ALA A 94 11.26 0.42 -6.98
C ALA A 94 11.37 -1.08 -7.30
N ALA A 95 10.43 -1.90 -6.81
CA ALA A 95 10.39 -3.34 -7.06
C ALA A 95 9.76 -3.70 -8.41
N SER A 96 8.97 -2.80 -9.01
CA SER A 96 8.23 -3.09 -10.22
C SER A 96 9.11 -3.26 -11.45
N TYR A 97 8.65 -4.02 -12.44
CA TYR A 97 9.28 -4.12 -13.75
C TYR A 97 8.23 -3.99 -14.86
N GLY A 98 8.53 -3.19 -15.89
CA GLY A 98 7.55 -2.82 -16.92
C GLY A 98 6.44 -1.91 -16.38
N ASP A 99 5.23 -2.05 -16.93
CA ASP A 99 4.06 -1.27 -16.53
C ASP A 99 3.60 -1.62 -15.10
N THR A 100 3.56 -0.57 -14.27
CA THR A 100 3.07 -0.63 -12.89
C THR A 100 1.74 0.10 -12.72
N LEU A 101 1.09 -0.16 -11.59
CA LEU A 101 -0.22 0.38 -11.23
C LEU A 101 -0.26 0.66 -9.73
N VAL A 102 -0.70 1.86 -9.36
CA VAL A 102 -1.21 2.17 -8.02
C VAL A 102 -2.69 2.42 -8.16
N ASN A 103 -3.51 1.50 -7.64
CA ASN A 103 -4.96 1.56 -7.74
C ASN A 103 -5.62 1.98 -6.42
N CYS A 104 -6.94 2.13 -6.44
CA CYS A 104 -7.75 2.40 -5.25
C CYS A 104 -7.34 3.69 -4.52
N ILE A 105 -6.92 4.70 -5.29
CA ILE A 105 -6.68 6.04 -4.79
C ILE A 105 -8.04 6.72 -4.56
N THR A 106 -8.23 7.22 -3.35
CA THR A 106 -9.39 7.86 -2.75
C THR A 106 -8.94 9.15 -2.06
N THR A 107 -9.88 10.00 -1.65
CA THR A 107 -9.53 11.29 -1.00
C THR A 107 -8.59 11.14 0.19
N PRO A 108 -8.76 10.19 1.13
CA PRO A 108 -7.86 10.12 2.29
C PRO A 108 -6.47 9.55 2.01
N ASN A 109 -6.26 8.96 0.83
CA ASN A 109 -4.97 8.45 0.40
C ASN A 109 -4.42 9.16 -0.85
N GLU A 110 -4.94 10.37 -1.16
CA GLU A 110 -4.60 11.13 -2.36
C GLU A 110 -3.11 11.43 -2.51
N TRP A 111 -2.36 11.42 -1.41
CA TRP A 111 -0.89 11.49 -1.40
C TRP A 111 -0.21 10.41 -2.26
N ALA A 112 -0.91 9.32 -2.60
CA ALA A 112 -0.42 8.30 -3.52
C ALA A 112 -0.32 8.82 -4.97
N VAL A 113 -1.11 9.84 -5.34
CA VAL A 113 -1.00 10.53 -6.63
C VAL A 113 0.37 11.21 -6.75
N ASP A 114 0.82 11.89 -5.70
CA ASP A 114 2.11 12.57 -5.70
C ASP A 114 3.25 11.58 -5.96
N ILE A 115 3.20 10.39 -5.36
CA ILE A 115 4.19 9.33 -5.59
C ILE A 115 4.10 8.79 -7.02
N GLY A 116 2.89 8.54 -7.52
CA GLY A 116 2.70 8.08 -8.89
C GLY A 116 3.26 9.06 -9.91
N LEU A 117 2.93 10.35 -9.78
CA LEU A 117 3.45 11.40 -10.65
C LEU A 117 4.97 11.54 -10.53
N ALA A 118 5.51 11.53 -9.31
CA ALA A 118 6.95 11.59 -9.08
C ALA A 118 7.69 10.37 -9.66
N ALA A 119 7.05 9.21 -9.73
CA ALA A 119 7.58 8.00 -10.36
C ALA A 119 7.40 7.99 -11.90
N GLY A 120 6.88 9.06 -12.51
CA GLY A 120 6.65 9.16 -13.95
C GLY A 120 5.34 8.51 -14.44
N LEU A 121 4.43 8.14 -13.54
CA LEU A 121 3.15 7.51 -13.88
C LEU A 121 2.10 8.55 -14.27
N ILE A 122 1.11 8.10 -15.05
CA ILE A 122 0.02 8.94 -15.55
C ILE A 122 -1.24 8.66 -14.73
N ILE A 123 -1.99 9.72 -14.39
CA ILE A 123 -3.26 9.61 -13.66
C ILE A 123 -4.35 9.07 -14.60
N GLY A 124 -5.16 8.15 -14.06
CA GLY A 124 -6.39 7.70 -14.69
C GLY A 124 -7.52 7.54 -13.67
N GLN A 125 -8.75 7.42 -14.17
CA GLN A 125 -9.91 7.12 -13.35
C GLN A 125 -10.28 5.64 -13.48
N GLU A 126 -10.50 4.98 -12.34
CA GLU A 126 -11.00 3.61 -12.24
C GLU A 126 -11.76 3.45 -10.93
N GLY A 127 -12.94 2.82 -11.02
CA GLY A 127 -13.82 2.52 -9.89
C GLY A 127 -14.30 3.73 -9.09
N TYR A 128 -15.06 3.47 -8.04
CA TYR A 128 -15.45 4.42 -7.00
C TYR A 128 -15.55 3.71 -5.64
N LEU A 129 -15.16 4.39 -4.56
CA LEU A 129 -15.41 3.92 -3.20
C LEU A 129 -16.67 4.59 -2.67
N ALA A 130 -17.67 3.80 -2.30
CA ALA A 130 -18.90 4.28 -1.70
C ALA A 130 -19.00 3.85 -0.24
N VAL A 131 -19.25 4.81 0.66
CA VAL A 131 -19.46 4.58 2.10
C VAL A 131 -20.85 5.09 2.49
N ARG A 132 -21.53 4.39 3.41
CA ARG A 132 -22.82 4.82 3.97
C ARG A 132 -22.71 4.92 5.49
N GLY A 133 -22.75 6.14 6.03
CA GLY A 133 -22.73 6.37 7.47
C GLY A 133 -21.39 6.03 8.15
N MET A 134 -20.29 5.96 7.39
CA MET A 134 -18.97 5.61 7.90
C MET A 134 -17.88 6.54 7.33
N PRO A 135 -16.82 6.83 8.09
CA PRO A 135 -15.65 7.52 7.56
C PRO A 135 -14.91 6.64 6.54
N VAL A 136 -14.23 7.27 5.58
CA VAL A 136 -13.38 6.57 4.61
C VAL A 136 -12.07 6.17 5.31
N PRO A 137 -11.60 4.90 5.17
CA PRO A 137 -10.35 4.46 5.78
C PRO A 137 -9.12 5.25 5.31
N ALA A 138 -8.21 5.59 6.23
CA ALA A 138 -7.01 6.38 5.93
C ALA A 138 -5.87 6.06 6.93
N PRO A 139 -4.58 6.06 6.52
CA PRO A 139 -4.01 6.09 5.16
C PRO A 139 -3.85 4.65 4.62
N HIS A 140 -4.82 4.21 3.83
CA HIS A 140 -4.96 2.81 3.41
C HIS A 140 -5.23 2.74 1.90
N LEU A 141 -4.64 1.76 1.21
CA LEU A 141 -5.01 1.40 -0.16
C LEU A 141 -5.79 0.08 -0.12
N ALA A 142 -7.01 0.10 -0.63
CA ALA A 142 -7.87 -1.08 -0.67
C ALA A 142 -7.47 -2.04 -1.79
N ASP A 143 -7.71 -3.33 -1.57
CA ASP A 143 -7.72 -4.34 -2.62
C ASP A 143 -9.19 -4.65 -2.94
N GLY A 144 -9.56 -4.64 -4.22
CA GLY A 144 -10.92 -4.93 -4.67
C GLY A 144 -11.37 -6.40 -4.45
N HIS A 145 -10.44 -7.33 -4.29
CA HIS A 145 -10.69 -8.74 -3.99
C HIS A 145 -10.65 -9.03 -2.48
N PHE A 146 -9.96 -8.21 -1.68
CA PHE A 146 -9.77 -8.44 -0.23
C PHE A 146 -10.14 -7.20 0.59
N LEU A 147 -11.39 -7.22 1.08
CA LEU A 147 -12.00 -6.10 1.81
C LEU A 147 -11.69 -6.12 3.30
#